data_AF-A0A841AKX7-F1
#
_entry.id   AF-A0A841AKX7-F1
#
_cell.length_a   1.000
_cell.length_b   1.000
_cell.length_c   1.000
_cell.angle_alpha   90.00
_cell.angle_beta   90.00
_cell.angle_gamma   90.00
#
_symmetry.space_group_name_H-M   'P 1'
#
loop_
_entity.id
_entity.type
_entity.pdbx_description
1 polymer ?
#
loop_
_entity_poly.entity_id
_entity_poly.type
_entity_poly.pdbx_seq_one_letter_code
_entity_poly.pdbx_strand_id
1 'polypeptide(L)' 'MSLGNLGAHWWVILIIVVLLFGAPKLPALARSMGQSMRIFKSEMRTKDDDGETKPAESSDTTTKP' A
#
# COMPACT_ATOMS: atom_id res chain seq x y z
N MET A 1 -9.66 29.21 -20.08
CA MET A 1 -8.84 28.00 -19.89
C MET A 1 -9.00 27.56 -18.43
N SER A 2 -9.83 26.54 -18.19
CA SER A 2 -10.29 26.21 -16.84
C SER A 2 -9.32 25.25 -16.16
N LEU A 3 -8.69 25.71 -15.07
CA LEU A 3 -7.73 24.98 -14.23
C LEU A 3 -8.40 23.94 -13.30
N GLY A 4 -9.73 23.78 -13.36
CA GLY A 4 -10.51 22.95 -12.43
C GLY A 4 -10.63 21.46 -12.81
N ASN A 5 -10.12 21.03 -13.97
CA ASN A 5 -10.41 19.70 -14.52
C ASN A 5 -9.32 18.63 -14.25
N LEU A 6 -8.25 18.97 -13.53
CA LEU A 6 -7.16 18.02 -13.24
C LEU A 6 -7.57 16.96 -12.22
N GLY A 7 -8.41 17.30 -11.24
CA GLY A 7 -8.86 16.34 -10.22
C GLY A 7 -9.82 15.28 -10.76
N ALA A 8 -10.65 15.63 -11.76
CA ALA A 8 -11.63 14.71 -12.35
C ALA A 8 -10.98 13.61 -13.20
N HIS A 9 -9.81 13.86 -13.80
CA HIS A 9 -9.10 12.87 -14.60
C HIS A 9 -8.55 11.70 -13.77
N TRP A 10 -8.11 11.97 -12.54
CA TRP A 10 -7.62 10.92 -11.64
C TRP A 10 -8.70 9.89 -11.30
N TRP A 11 -9.95 10.34 -11.18
CA TRP A 11 -11.09 9.45 -10.95
C TRP A 11 -11.33 8.48 -12.11
N VAL A 12 -11.17 8.95 -13.35
CA VAL A 12 -11.31 8.10 -14.55
C VAL A 12 -10.27 6.97 -14.52
N ILE A 13 -9.01 7.30 -14.21
CA ILE A 13 -7.92 6.32 -14.13
C ILE A 13 -8.20 5.30 -13.02
N LEU A 14 -8.62 5.77 -11.83
CA LEU A 14 -8.95 4.89 -10.71
C LEU A 14 -10.06 3.91 -11.07
N ILE A 15 -11.13 4.38 -11.73
CA ILE A 15 -12.24 3.54 -12.17
C ILE A 15 -11.77 2.47 -13.16
N ILE A 16 -10.95 2.83 -14.15
CA ILE A 16 -10.39 1.89 -15.13
C ILE A 16 -9.56 0.81 -14.42
N VAL A 17 -8.69 1.21 -13.47
CA VAL A 17 -7.86 0.28 -12.71
C VAL A 17 -8.73 -0.68 -11.87
N VAL A 18 -9.80 -0.20 -11.25
CA VAL A 18 -10.77 -1.04 -10.52
C VAL A 18 -11.52 -1.99 -11.47
N LEU A 19 -11.87 -1.56 -12.68
CA LEU A 19 -12.52 -2.44 -13.68
C LEU A 19 -11.59 -3.55 -14.18
N LEU A 20 -10.31 -3.24 -14.45
CA LEU A 20 -9.34 -4.21 -14.97
C LEU A 20 -8.88 -5.20 -13.89
N PHE A 21 -8.58 -4.70 -12.69
CA PHE A 21 -8.07 -5.54 -11.61
C PHE A 21 -9.20 -6.12 -10.75
N GLY A 22 -10.30 -5.40 -10.57
CA GLY A 22 -11.41 -5.77 -9.68
C GLY A 22 -11.21 -5.22 -8.26
N ALA A 23 -12.34 -4.93 -7.59
CA ALA A 23 -12.38 -4.40 -6.23
C ALA A 23 -11.57 -5.21 -5.17
N PRO A 24 -11.52 -6.56 -5.19
CA PRO A 24 -10.73 -7.30 -4.20
C PRO A 24 -9.24 -7.44 -4.57
N LYS A 25 -8.84 -7.23 -5.82
CA LYS A 25 -7.46 -7.50 -6.27
C LYS A 25 -6.53 -6.31 -6.03
N LEU A 26 -7.01 -5.07 -6.15
CA LEU A 26 -6.24 -3.89 -5.79
C LEU A 26 -5.77 -3.88 -4.32
N PRO A 27 -6.64 -4.12 -3.32
CA PRO A 27 -6.21 -4.17 -1.93
C PRO A 27 -5.34 -5.40 -1.64
N ALA A 28 -5.53 -6.51 -2.35
CA ALA A 28 -4.69 -7.70 -2.18
C ALA A 28 -3.25 -7.46 -2.70
N LEU A 29 -3.10 -6.85 -3.87
CA LEU A 29 -1.80 -6.47 -4.44
C LEU A 29 -1.10 -5.40 -3.60
N ALA A 30 -1.84 -4.41 -3.10
CA ALA A 30 -1.31 -3.40 -2.20
C ALA A 30 -0.83 -4.01 -0.87
N ARG A 31 -1.57 -4.98 -0.33
CA ARG A 31 -1.17 -5.71 0.89
C ARG A 31 0.10 -6.53 0.68
N SER A 32 0.22 -7.27 -0.43
CA SER A 32 1.43 -8.06 -0.71
C SER A 32 2.65 -7.18 -0.98
N MET A 33 2.51 -6.11 -1.79
CA MET A 33 3.58 -5.14 -1.99
C MET A 33 3.95 -4.42 -0.69
N GLY A 34 2.97 -4.05 0.14
CA GLY A 34 3.19 -3.40 1.43
C GLY A 34 4.00 -4.26 2.40
N GLN A 35 3.75 -5.58 2.42
CA GLN A 35 4.53 -6.53 3.22
C GLN A 35 5.99 -6.61 2.74
N SER A 36 6.24 -6.70 1.43
CA SER A 36 7.60 -6.71 0.88
C SER A 36 8.34 -5.38 1.11
N MET A 37 7.68 -4.25 0.89
CA MET A 37 8.25 -2.92 1.15
C MET A 37 8.61 -2.72 2.61
N ARG A 38 7.79 -3.25 3.52
CA ARG A 38 8.02 -3.17 4.95
C ARG A 38 9.24 -3.97 5.38
N ILE A 39 9.40 -5.20 4.89
CA ILE A 39 10.58 -6.03 5.16
C ILE A 39 11.84 -5.32 4.64
N PHE A 40 11.80 -4.83 3.40
CA PHE A 40 12.91 -4.08 2.81
C PHE A 40 13.25 -2.81 3.61
N LYS A 41 12.23 -2.05 4.04
CA LYS A 41 12.41 -0.85 4.87
C LYS A 41 12.99 -1.19 6.26
N SER A 42 12.56 -2.29 6.86
CA SER A 42 13.05 -2.75 8.16
C SER A 42 14.51 -3.18 8.08
N GLU A 43 14.90 -3.96 7.08
CA GLU A 43 16.31 -4.35 6.89
C GLU A 43 17.21 -3.16 6.57
N MET A 44 16.71 -2.19 5.79
CA MET A 44 17.45 -0.99 5.45
C MET A 44 17.60 -0.05 6.67
N ARG A 45 16.54 0.13 7.46
CA ARG A 45 16.62 0.85 8.74
C ARG A 45 17.60 0.20 9.72
N THR A 46 17.67 -1.12 9.81
CA THR A 46 18.67 -1.78 10.67
C THR A 46 20.11 -1.52 10.22
N LYS A 47 20.35 -1.29 8.92
CA LYS A 47 21.69 -0.93 8.42
C LYS A 47 22.04 0.54 8.61
N ASP A 48 21.04 1.42 8.53
CA ASP A 48 21.21 2.87 8.66
C ASP A 48 21.13 3.36 10.13
N ASP A 49 20.48 2.60 11.01
CA ASP A 49 20.06 3.00 12.36
C ASP A 49 20.48 1.91 13.37
N ASP A 50 21.74 1.92 13.82
CA ASP A 50 22.28 1.08 14.90
C ASP A 50 21.81 1.61 16.29
N GLY A 51 20.51 1.93 16.41
CA GLY A 51 19.96 2.60 17.59
C GLY A 51 18.44 2.77 17.57
N GLU A 52 17.74 1.79 18.13
CA GLU A 52 16.37 1.88 18.66
C GLU A 52 15.19 1.97 17.66
N THR A 53 14.47 0.85 17.50
CA THR A 53 13.09 0.67 18.04
C THR A 53 12.35 -0.46 17.32
N LYS A 54 11.75 -1.30 18.16
CA LYS A 54 11.01 -2.54 17.92
C LYS A 54 9.59 -2.27 17.31
N PRO A 55 8.76 -3.32 17.19
CA PRO A 55 8.15 -3.80 15.96
C PRO A 55 6.87 -3.06 15.56
N ALA A 56 6.70 -2.77 14.26
CA ALA A 56 5.42 -2.29 13.78
C ALA A 56 4.42 -3.47 13.66
N GLU A 57 3.93 -4.02 14.76
CA GLU A 57 2.78 -4.92 14.74
C GLU A 57 1.60 -4.19 14.08
N SER A 58 1.02 -4.75 13.02
CA SER A 58 -0.31 -4.37 12.54
C SER A 58 -0.88 -5.44 11.61
N SER A 59 -1.93 -6.07 12.15
CA SER A 59 -3.11 -6.52 11.42
C SER A 59 -3.07 -7.93 10.84
N ASP A 60 -2.99 -8.93 11.73
CA ASP A 60 -3.73 -10.19 11.52
C ASP A 60 -4.96 -10.15 12.43
N THR A 61 -6.02 -9.51 11.93
CA THR A 61 -7.37 -9.67 12.48
C THR A 61 -8.03 -10.81 11.71
N THR A 62 -8.33 -11.90 12.42
CA THR A 62 -9.30 -12.96 12.06
C THR A 62 -8.83 -13.91 10.95
N THR A 63 -8.37 -15.13 11.28
CA THR A 63 -9.23 -16.28 11.61
C THR A 63 -8.43 -17.44 12.23
N LYS A 64 -8.80 -17.85 13.44
CA LYS A 64 -8.44 -19.12 14.15
C LYS A 64 -9.75 -19.73 14.67
N PRO A 65 -9.88 -21.03 14.98
CA PRO A 65 -9.12 -22.24 14.60
C PRO A 65 -9.82 -23.13 13.56
#